data_AF-A0AAJ6NQN9-F1
#
_entry.id   AF-A0AAJ6NQN9-F1
#
_cell.length_a   1.000
_cell.length_b   1.000
_cell.length_c   1.000
_cell.angle_alpha   90.00
_cell.angle_beta   90.00
_cell.angle_gamma   90.00
#
_symmetry.space_group_name_H-M   'P 1'
#
loop_
_entity.id
_entity.type
_entity.pdbx_description
1 polymer ?
#
loop_
_entity_poly.entity_id
_entity_poly.type
_entity_poly.pdbx_seq_one_letter_code
_entity_poly.pdbx_strand_id
1 'polypeptide(L)'
;MISKETLFALSLFPYLGFLWFLSRSQQMPRLALYGFYGTLVFVGITIPAGIYAQIHYGESLANVDWLHGGAEVFLTLSNILVVLGFRQAVKQLKMKENRES
;
A
#
# COMPACT_ATOMS: atom_id res chain seq x y z
N MET A 1 16.48 14.43 -18.96
CA MET A 1 16.34 14.22 -17.50
C MET A 1 15.01 13.55 -17.26
N ILE A 2 14.97 12.32 -16.73
CA ILE A 2 13.69 11.68 -16.37
C ILE A 2 13.14 12.40 -15.14
N SER A 3 11.87 12.80 -15.16
CA SER A 3 11.24 13.51 -14.04
C SER A 3 10.84 12.55 -12.90
N LYS A 4 10.67 13.07 -11.68
CA LYS A 4 10.31 12.24 -10.51
C LYS A 4 8.95 11.56 -10.70
N GLU A 5 8.02 12.25 -11.34
CA GLU A 5 6.67 11.79 -11.66
C GLU A 5 6.74 10.64 -12.68
N THR A 6 7.64 10.74 -13.65
CA THR A 6 7.87 9.68 -14.64
C THR A 6 8.48 8.44 -13.99
N LEU A 7 9.45 8.61 -13.07
CA LEU A 7 10.02 7.50 -12.31
C LEU A 7 8.98 6.82 -11.41
N PHE A 8 8.10 7.61 -10.77
CA PHE A 8 7.00 7.08 -9.96
C PHE A 8 6.01 6.28 -10.82
N ALA A 9 5.55 6.84 -11.94
CA ALA A 9 4.64 6.15 -12.85
C ALA A 9 5.27 4.85 -13.40
N LEU A 10 6.55 4.88 -13.77
CA LEU A 10 7.27 3.69 -14.21
C LEU A 10 7.41 2.65 -13.09
N SER A 11 7.57 3.06 -11.84
CA SER A 11 7.65 2.16 -10.68
C SER A 11 6.33 1.43 -10.38
N LEU A 12 5.19 1.94 -10.88
CA LEU A 12 3.90 1.28 -10.72
C LEU A 12 3.85 -0.05 -11.48
N PHE A 13 4.53 -0.15 -12.62
CA PHE A 13 4.55 -1.37 -13.42
C PHE A 13 5.17 -2.58 -12.68
N PRO A 14 6.40 -2.51 -12.13
CA PRO A 14 6.94 -3.62 -11.34
C PRO A 14 6.12 -3.88 -10.06
N TYR A 15 5.49 -2.85 -9.48
CA TYR A 15 4.60 -3.03 -8.32
C TYR A 15 3.34 -3.85 -8.66
N LEU A 16 2.71 -3.58 -9.81
CA LEU A 16 1.58 -4.38 -10.30
C LEU A 16 1.99 -5.82 -10.60
N GLY A 17 3.18 -6.03 -11.18
CA GLY A 17 3.74 -7.36 -11.37
C GLY A 17 3.95 -8.11 -10.05
N PHE A 18 4.45 -7.42 -9.02
CA PHE A 18 4.58 -7.94 -7.66
C PHE A 18 3.23 -8.35 -7.07
N LEU A 19 2.21 -7.48 -7.16
CA LEU A 19 0.85 -7.79 -6.69
C LEU A 19 0.25 -8.99 -7.42
N TRP A 20 0.40 -9.06 -8.74
CA TRP A 20 -0.07 -10.18 -9.55
C TRP A 20 0.59 -11.49 -9.12
N PHE A 21 1.92 -11.47 -8.93
CA PHE A 21 2.67 -12.65 -8.47
C PHE A 21 2.22 -13.12 -7.09
N LEU A 22 2.06 -12.19 -6.14
CA LEU A 22 1.56 -12.49 -4.79
C LEU A 22 0.15 -13.08 -4.81
N SER A 23 -0.75 -12.49 -5.59
CA SER A 23 -2.12 -12.98 -5.73
C SER A 23 -2.17 -14.37 -6.35
N ARG A 24 -1.24 -14.70 -7.25
CA ARG A 24 -1.18 -16.01 -7.91
C ARG A 24 -0.55 -17.09 -7.05
N SER A 25 0.44 -16.73 -6.23
CA SER A 25 1.15 -17.68 -5.36
C SER A 25 0.25 -18.29 -4.27
N GLN A 26 -0.79 -17.57 -3.81
CA GLN A 26 -1.70 -17.97 -2.72
C GLN A 26 -1.01 -18.30 -1.36
N GLN A 27 0.32 -18.22 -1.27
CA GLN A 27 1.09 -18.39 -0.04
C GLN A 27 1.01 -17.17 0.89
N MET A 28 0.57 -16.03 0.35
CA MET A 28 0.46 -14.78 1.10
C MET A 28 -0.75 -14.79 2.04
N PRO A 29 -0.60 -14.35 3.31
CA PRO A 29 -1.73 -14.14 4.20
C PRO A 29 -2.69 -13.11 3.60
N ARG A 30 -3.99 -13.43 3.54
CA ARG A 30 -5.01 -12.55 2.92
C ARG A 30 -5.01 -11.13 3.49
N LEU A 31 -4.81 -11.01 4.81
CA LEU A 31 -4.75 -9.72 5.49
C LEU A 31 -3.56 -8.87 5.02
N ALA A 32 -2.40 -9.49 4.79
CA ALA A 32 -1.24 -8.79 4.25
C ALA A 32 -1.45 -8.38 2.79
N LEU A 33 -2.08 -9.26 2.00
CA LEU A 33 -2.44 -8.97 0.61
C LEU A 33 -3.37 -7.75 0.51
N TYR A 34 -4.37 -7.63 1.42
CA TYR A 34 -5.22 -6.44 1.49
C TYR A 34 -4.43 -5.16 1.82
N GLY A 35 -3.42 -5.24 2.69
CA GLY A 35 -2.53 -4.10 2.96
C GLY A 35 -1.78 -3.63 1.71
N PHE A 36 -1.23 -4.56 0.91
CA PHE A 36 -0.57 -4.22 -0.35
C PHE A 36 -1.54 -3.68 -1.42
N TYR A 37 -2.75 -4.23 -1.53
CA TYR A 37 -3.80 -3.62 -2.36
C TYR A 37 -4.22 -2.25 -1.84
N GLY A 38 -4.22 -2.05 -0.52
CA GLY A 38 -4.40 -0.75 0.12
C GLY A 38 -3.44 0.28 -0.44
N THR A 39 -2.14 -0.01 -0.51
CA THR A 39 -1.15 0.88 -1.13
C THR A 39 -1.46 1.19 -2.60
N LEU A 40 -2.01 0.25 -3.37
CA LEU A 40 -2.43 0.52 -4.75
C LEU A 40 -3.61 1.50 -4.80
N VAL A 41 -4.61 1.29 -3.93
CA VAL A 41 -5.76 2.19 -3.77
C VAL A 41 -5.31 3.58 -3.32
N PHE A 42 -4.36 3.64 -2.39
CA PHE A 42 -3.74 4.89 -1.95
C PHE A 42 -3.17 5.69 -3.13
N VAL A 43 -2.38 5.05 -3.99
CA VAL A 43 -1.84 5.69 -5.21
C VAL A 43 -2.98 6.15 -6.12
N GLY A 44 -4.00 5.31 -6.33
CA GLY A 44 -5.17 5.64 -7.15
C GLY A 44 -5.97 6.84 -6.66
N ILE A 45 -6.01 7.09 -5.35
CA ILE A 45 -6.73 8.23 -4.73
C ILE A 45 -5.82 9.46 -4.63
N THR A 46 -4.55 9.29 -4.30
CA THR A 46 -3.64 10.43 -4.05
C THR A 46 -3.22 11.16 -5.32
N ILE A 47 -3.15 10.48 -6.47
CA ILE A 47 -2.92 11.15 -7.76
C ILE A 47 -4.03 12.17 -8.07
N PRO A 48 -5.32 11.80 -8.14
CA PRO A 48 -6.39 12.76 -8.43
C PRO A 48 -6.57 13.77 -7.29
N ALA A 49 -6.39 13.37 -6.03
CA ALA A 49 -6.41 14.29 -4.91
C ALA A 49 -5.31 15.36 -5.02
N GLY A 50 -4.11 14.99 -5.49
CA GLY A 50 -2.99 15.92 -5.68
C GLY A 50 -3.27 16.89 -6.81
N ILE A 51 -3.83 16.40 -7.92
CA ILE A 51 -4.30 17.25 -9.02
C ILE A 51 -5.37 18.24 -8.53
N TYR A 52 -6.35 17.77 -7.74
CA TYR A 52 -7.39 18.62 -7.18
C TYR A 52 -6.84 19.67 -6.20
N ALA A 53 -5.89 19.29 -5.35
CA ALA A 53 -5.21 20.23 -4.44
C ALA A 53 -4.52 21.36 -5.23
N GLN A 54 -3.78 20.99 -6.27
CA GLN A 54 -3.07 21.95 -7.10
C GLN A 54 -4.00 22.88 -7.88
N ILE A 55 -5.12 22.37 -8.40
CA ILE A 55 -6.09 23.16 -9.17
C ILE A 55 -6.93 24.07 -8.26
N HIS A 56 -7.40 23.56 -7.12
CA HIS A 56 -8.42 24.23 -6.33
C HIS A 56 -7.85 25.05 -5.17
N TYR A 57 -6.73 24.62 -4.59
CA TYR A 57 -6.07 25.31 -3.48
C TYR A 57 -4.76 26.00 -3.91
N GLY A 58 -4.27 25.75 -5.13
CA GLY A 58 -2.98 26.30 -5.61
C GLY A 58 -1.76 25.76 -4.86
N GLU A 59 -1.99 24.74 -4.02
CA GLU A 59 -1.08 24.22 -3.02
C GLU A 59 -0.80 22.74 -3.31
N SER A 60 0.35 22.24 -2.86
CA SER A 60 0.64 20.80 -2.92
C SER A 60 -0.32 20.02 -2.02
N LEU A 61 -0.60 18.75 -2.34
CA LEU A 61 -1.36 17.84 -1.47
C LEU A 61 -0.85 17.89 -0.01
N ALA A 62 0.48 18.01 0.16
CA ALA A 62 1.15 18.05 1.45
C ALA A 62 0.83 19.31 2.29
N ASN A 63 0.37 20.38 1.64
CA ASN A 63 0.04 21.65 2.30
C ASN A 63 -1.44 21.77 2.65
N VAL A 64 -2.25 20.75 2.32
CA VAL A 64 -3.66 20.67 2.69
C VAL A 64 -3.80 19.69 3.84
N ASP A 65 -3.79 20.18 5.09
CA ASP A 65 -3.69 19.37 6.31
C ASP A 65 -4.68 18.20 6.37
N TRP A 66 -5.94 18.43 6.00
CA TRP A 66 -6.96 17.37 6.00
C TRP A 66 -6.64 16.27 4.97
N LEU A 67 -6.13 16.66 3.80
CA LEU A 67 -5.86 15.76 2.70
C LEU A 67 -4.54 15.02 2.90
N HIS A 68 -3.52 15.71 3.40
CA HIS A 68 -2.25 15.14 3.79
C HIS A 68 -2.41 14.17 4.98
N GLY A 69 -3.06 14.60 6.06
CA GLY A 69 -3.33 13.75 7.21
C GLY A 69 -4.18 12.53 6.86
N GLY A 70 -5.20 12.69 6.01
CA GLY A 70 -6.00 11.57 5.51
C GLY A 70 -5.16 10.56 4.72
N ALA A 71 -4.25 11.04 3.89
CA ALA A 71 -3.30 10.21 3.14
C ALA A 71 -2.36 9.42 4.07
N GLU A 72 -1.81 10.08 5.09
CA GLU A 72 -0.92 9.44 6.07
C GLU A 72 -1.64 8.38 6.91
N VAL A 73 -2.86 8.69 7.39
CA VAL A 73 -3.68 7.73 8.14
C VAL A 73 -3.99 6.50 7.30
N PHE A 74 -4.36 6.69 6.02
CA PHE A 74 -4.68 5.59 5.13
C PHE A 74 -3.47 4.67 4.88
N LEU A 75 -2.29 5.25 4.61
CA LEU A 75 -1.06 4.47 4.47
C LEU A 75 -0.70 3.74 5.76
N THR A 76 -0.85 4.40 6.90
CA THR A 76 -0.61 3.81 8.21
C THR A 76 -1.49 2.58 8.43
N LEU A 77 -2.79 2.69 8.16
CA LEU A 77 -3.73 1.56 8.25
C LEU A 77 -3.35 0.45 7.27
N SER A 78 -3.01 0.77 6.03
CA SER A 78 -2.58 -0.22 5.02
C SER A 78 -1.34 -1.00 5.50
N ASN A 79 -0.35 -0.31 6.06
CA ASN A 79 0.86 -0.93 6.61
C ASN A 79 0.57 -1.78 7.86
N ILE A 80 -0.34 -1.34 8.73
CA ILE A 80 -0.78 -2.15 9.87
C ILE A 80 -1.39 -3.47 9.40
N LEU A 81 -2.22 -3.46 8.35
CA LEU A 81 -2.78 -4.69 7.77
C LEU A 81 -1.69 -5.64 7.27
N VAL A 82 -0.65 -5.11 6.62
CA VAL A 82 0.53 -5.89 6.20
C VAL A 82 1.17 -6.59 7.41
N VAL A 83 1.51 -5.82 8.45
CA VAL A 83 2.19 -6.33 9.65
C VAL A 83 1.33 -7.35 10.37
N LEU A 84 0.04 -7.08 10.57
CA LEU A 84 -0.88 -8.00 11.23
C LEU A 84 -1.06 -9.29 10.44
N GLY A 85 -1.13 -9.20 9.11
CA GLY A 85 -1.26 -10.38 8.25
C GLY A 85 -0.07 -11.31 8.35
N PHE A 86 1.15 -10.77 8.32
CA PHE A 86 2.36 -11.58 8.52
C PHE A 86 2.50 -12.10 9.95
N ARG A 87 2.19 -11.28 10.96
CA ARG A 87 2.18 -11.73 12.36
C ARG A 87 1.26 -12.93 12.57
N GLN A 88 0.07 -12.90 11.97
CA GLN A 88 -0.88 -14.00 12.05
C GLN A 88 -0.33 -15.27 11.38
N ALA A 89 0.32 -15.14 10.23
CA ALA A 89 0.91 -16.26 9.51
C ALA A 89 2.05 -16.93 10.30
N VAL A 90 2.97 -16.13 10.85
CA VAL A 90 4.07 -16.64 11.69
C VAL A 90 3.52 -17.35 12.93
N LYS A 91 2.46 -16.81 13.55
CA LYS A 91 1.82 -17.45 14.70
C LYS A 91 1.22 -18.81 14.34
N GLN A 92 0.56 -18.92 13.18
CA GLN A 92 -0.02 -20.19 12.71
C GLN A 92 1.07 -21.24 12.42
N LEU A 93 2.18 -20.83 11.80
CA LEU A 93 3.31 -21.72 11.54
C LEU A 93 3.93 -22.28 12.83
N LYS A 94 4.20 -21.42 13.82
CA LYS A 94 4.72 -21.85 15.14
C LYS A 94 3.76 -22.79 15.88
N MET A 95 2.45 -22.53 15.80
CA MET A 95 1.45 -23.41 16.41
C MET A 95 1.38 -24.79 15.76
N LYS A 96 1.66 -24.87 14.45
CA LYS A 96 1.70 -26.14 13.72
C LYS A 96 2.95 -26.94 14.09
N GLU A 97 4.12 -26.29 14.12
CA GLU A 97 5.39 -26.89 14.54
C GLU A 97 5.32 -27.51 15.95
N ASN A 98 4.75 -26.77 16.92
CA ASN A 98 4.56 -27.26 18.29
C ASN A 98 3.54 -28.41 18.44
N ARG A 99 2.68 -28.66 17.44
CA ARG A 99 1.74 -29.80 17.47
C ARG A 99 2.32 -31.06 16.84
N GLU A 100 3.34 -30.91 16.02
CA GLU A 100 4.02 -32.00 15.29
C GLU A 100 5.28 -32.49 16.04
N SER A 101 5.69 -31.79 17.12
CA SER A 101 6.75 -32.19 18.06
C SER A 101 6.18 -32.84 19.31
#